data_AF-A0A5C9CMX2-F1
#
_entry.id   AF-A0A5C9CMX2-F1
#
_cell.length_a   1.000
_cell.length_b   1.000
_cell.length_c   1.000
_cell.angle_alpha   90.00
_cell.angle_beta   90.00
_cell.angle_gamma   90.00
#
_symmetry.space_group_name_H-M   'P 1'
#
loop_
_entity.id
_entity.type
_entity.pdbx_description
1 polymer ?
#
loop_
_entity_poly.entity_id
_entity_poly.type
_entity_poly.pdbx_seq_one_letter_code
_entity_poly.pdbx_strand_id
1 'polypeptide(L)'
;MTVKQLLSMSSGVHNDPGIGQREDLFSYALKTAAMDHEPGAKWDYNNTGLALLSPVFQKSTGKQIDEFLNDRVFRPIGIRSDDWTWEHREGFALPYSGCHTTARSLGRIGLLVLHHGKWKDKQLVPAAWLAESVAPSQELNKSYGYLWWNNTTKKWPGVPAEAFAALGKWDNNILVVPSLDLVVIRQSDLAPAKGHQIAEYFQLVCDSVKKP
;
A
#
# COMPACT_ATOMS: atom_id res chain seq x y z
N MET A 1 15.01 14.58 -3.34
CA MET A 1 13.94 13.59 -3.12
C MET A 1 14.45 12.20 -3.50
N THR A 2 14.21 11.18 -2.68
CA THR A 2 14.59 9.77 -2.92
C THR A 2 13.35 8.88 -3.10
N VAL A 3 13.52 7.67 -3.64
CA VAL A 3 12.43 6.68 -3.70
C VAL A 3 11.88 6.35 -2.30
N LYS A 4 12.75 6.26 -1.29
CA LYS A 4 12.31 6.04 0.10
C LYS A 4 11.41 7.18 0.61
N GLN A 5 11.72 8.44 0.27
CA GLN A 5 10.88 9.59 0.63
C GLN A 5 9.51 9.56 -0.08
N LEU A 6 9.43 9.02 -1.30
CA LEU A 6 8.14 8.76 -1.96
C LEU A 6 7.35 7.68 -1.20
N LEU A 7 7.98 6.54 -0.92
CA LEU A 7 7.35 5.39 -0.27
C LEU A 7 6.92 5.68 1.18
N SER A 8 7.62 6.59 1.88
CA SER A 8 7.32 6.99 3.26
C SER A 8 6.40 8.21 3.37
N MET A 9 5.82 8.70 2.26
CA MET A 9 4.94 9.88 2.25
C MET A 9 5.61 11.14 2.79
N SER A 10 6.89 11.36 2.47
CA SER A 10 7.68 12.52 2.91
C SER A 10 8.39 13.18 1.73
N SER A 11 7.78 13.13 0.55
CA SER A 11 8.36 13.61 -0.70
C SER A 11 8.57 15.13 -0.74
N GLY A 12 7.65 15.90 -0.14
CA GLY A 12 7.58 17.36 -0.25
C GLY A 12 6.90 17.89 -1.49
N VAL A 13 6.48 17.01 -2.42
CA VAL A 13 5.73 17.39 -3.62
C VAL A 13 4.38 17.99 -3.23
N HIS A 14 3.87 18.95 -4.00
CA HIS A 14 2.55 19.54 -3.75
C HIS A 14 1.44 18.49 -3.75
N ASN A 15 0.65 18.42 -2.68
CA ASN A 15 -0.44 17.46 -2.53
C ASN A 15 -1.72 17.96 -3.21
N ASP A 16 -1.73 17.98 -4.54
CA ASP A 16 -2.89 18.39 -5.35
C ASP A 16 -4.13 17.53 -5.01
N PRO A 17 -5.18 18.11 -4.39
CA PRO A 17 -6.39 17.36 -4.01
C PRO A 17 -7.18 16.86 -5.23
N GLY A 18 -6.94 17.45 -6.41
CA GLY A 18 -7.55 17.10 -7.68
C GLY A 18 -6.73 16.11 -8.52
N ILE A 19 -5.57 15.61 -8.03
CA ILE A 19 -4.65 14.79 -8.83
C ILE A 19 -5.32 13.60 -9.51
N GLY A 20 -6.27 12.95 -8.84
CA GLY A 20 -7.01 11.81 -9.39
C GLY A 20 -7.89 12.15 -10.60
N GLN A 21 -8.22 13.43 -10.81
CA GLN A 21 -9.07 13.89 -11.92
C GLN A 21 -8.29 14.52 -13.06
N ARG A 22 -6.96 14.61 -12.93
CA ARG A 22 -6.12 15.18 -13.98
C ARG A 22 -5.84 14.15 -15.06
N GLU A 23 -6.04 14.53 -16.31
CA GLU A 23 -5.64 13.71 -17.46
C GLU A 23 -4.11 13.69 -17.61
N ASP A 24 -3.45 14.81 -17.26
CA ASP A 24 -2.01 15.05 -17.37
C ASP A 24 -1.24 14.74 -16.06
N LEU A 25 -1.79 13.90 -15.18
CA LEU A 25 -1.30 13.77 -13.79
C LEU A 25 0.19 13.40 -13.67
N PHE A 26 0.71 12.54 -14.55
CA PHE A 26 2.11 12.10 -14.49
C PHE A 26 3.03 13.20 -15.02
N SER A 27 2.64 13.84 -16.13
CA SER A 27 3.35 15.03 -16.63
C SER A 27 3.34 16.15 -15.61
N TYR A 28 2.20 16.40 -14.96
CA TYR A 28 2.06 17.39 -13.92
C TYR A 28 2.99 17.10 -12.74
N ALA A 29 2.89 15.90 -12.17
CA ALA A 29 3.70 15.49 -11.02
C ALA A 29 5.21 15.58 -11.33
N LEU A 30 5.62 15.18 -12.54
CA LEU A 30 7.04 15.13 -12.92
C LEU A 30 7.64 16.50 -13.28
N LYS A 31 6.87 17.38 -13.92
CA LYS A 31 7.42 18.59 -14.57
C LYS A 31 7.00 19.89 -13.92
N THR A 32 5.84 19.94 -13.26
CA THR A 32 5.22 21.21 -12.88
C THR A 32 4.74 21.27 -11.43
N ALA A 33 4.54 20.12 -10.76
CA ALA A 33 4.16 20.11 -9.36
C ALA A 33 5.24 20.83 -8.53
N ALA A 34 4.81 21.82 -7.75
CA ALA A 34 5.69 22.54 -6.86
C ALA A 34 6.13 21.64 -5.69
N MET A 35 7.11 22.12 -4.92
CA MET A 35 7.46 21.54 -3.62
C MET A 35 6.80 22.39 -2.54
N ASP A 36 5.94 21.80 -1.71
CA ASP A 36 5.33 22.49 -0.56
C ASP A 36 6.33 22.61 0.61
N HIS A 37 7.30 21.70 0.67
CA HIS A 37 8.38 21.69 1.65
C HIS A 37 9.56 20.84 1.19
N GLU A 38 10.69 20.92 1.90
CA GLU A 38 11.85 20.07 1.63
C GLU A 38 11.52 18.57 1.79
N PRO A 39 12.06 17.68 0.95
CA PRO A 39 11.90 16.24 1.10
C PRO A 39 12.41 15.75 2.46
N GLY A 40 11.58 15.00 3.18
CA GLY A 40 11.86 14.49 4.51
C GLY A 40 11.56 15.46 5.66
N ALA A 41 11.15 16.70 5.38
CA ALA A 41 10.84 17.69 6.42
C ALA A 41 9.45 17.50 7.06
N LYS A 42 8.50 16.93 6.33
CA LYS A 42 7.12 16.70 6.79
C LYS A 42 6.56 15.42 6.19
N TRP A 43 5.69 14.75 6.94
CA TRP A 43 4.89 13.62 6.48
C TRP A 43 3.54 14.14 5.97
N ASP A 44 3.17 13.73 4.75
CA ASP A 44 1.89 14.04 4.12
C ASP A 44 1.48 12.90 3.17
N TYR A 45 0.28 12.34 3.38
CA TYR A 45 -0.24 11.26 2.55
C TYR A 45 -0.61 11.81 1.17
N ASN A 46 0.24 11.55 0.17
CA ASN A 46 0.33 12.38 -1.03
C ASN A 46 0.38 11.55 -2.32
N ASN A 47 -0.76 11.54 -3.01
CA ASN A 47 -0.90 10.81 -4.27
C ASN A 47 -0.12 11.45 -5.44
N THR A 48 0.04 12.78 -5.45
CA THR A 48 0.87 13.48 -6.45
C THR A 48 2.32 13.06 -6.35
N GLY A 49 2.84 12.94 -5.13
CA GLY A 49 4.15 12.35 -4.87
C GLY A 49 4.22 10.90 -5.36
N LEU A 50 3.26 10.06 -4.98
CA LEU A 50 3.26 8.65 -5.40
C LEU A 50 3.18 8.46 -6.91
N ALA A 51 2.52 9.35 -7.67
CA ALA A 51 2.45 9.28 -9.13
C ALA A 51 3.84 9.19 -9.78
N LEU A 52 4.87 9.78 -9.15
CA LEU A 52 6.26 9.71 -9.63
C LEU A 52 6.85 8.29 -9.62
N LEU A 53 6.28 7.36 -8.85
CA LEU A 53 6.79 5.98 -8.77
C LEU A 53 6.68 5.25 -10.10
N SER A 54 5.62 5.43 -10.89
CA SER A 54 5.45 4.69 -12.15
C SER A 54 6.51 5.08 -13.20
N PRO A 55 6.75 6.37 -13.50
CA PRO A 55 7.84 6.76 -14.40
C PRO A 55 9.22 6.37 -13.90
N VAL A 56 9.49 6.50 -12.60
CA VAL A 56 10.78 6.10 -12.00
C VAL A 56 10.99 4.58 -12.12
N PHE A 57 9.94 3.80 -11.87
CA PHE A 57 9.99 2.34 -12.00
C PHE A 57 10.22 1.90 -13.45
N GLN A 58 9.49 2.48 -14.40
CA GLN A 58 9.68 2.17 -15.82
C GLN A 58 11.08 2.55 -16.29
N LYS A 59 11.59 3.73 -15.90
CA LYS A 59 12.95 4.17 -16.25
C LYS A 59 14.03 3.24 -15.68
N SER A 60 13.82 2.66 -14.50
CA SER A 60 14.81 1.81 -13.83
C SER A 60 14.75 0.33 -14.24
N THR A 61 13.58 -0.17 -14.64
CA THR A 61 13.37 -1.59 -14.96
C THR A 61 13.12 -1.88 -16.43
N GLY A 62 12.76 -0.85 -17.21
CA GLY A 62 12.29 -1.00 -18.59
C GLY A 62 10.88 -1.59 -18.72
N LYS A 63 10.15 -1.77 -17.61
CA LYS A 63 8.80 -2.37 -17.58
C LYS A 63 7.81 -1.50 -16.82
N GLN A 64 6.52 -1.67 -17.15
CA GLN A 64 5.45 -1.10 -16.33
C GLN A 64 5.36 -1.81 -14.97
N ILE A 65 4.89 -1.11 -13.94
CA ILE A 65 4.75 -1.68 -12.59
C ILE A 65 3.85 -2.91 -12.59
N ASP A 66 2.69 -2.81 -13.24
CA ASP A 66 1.67 -3.85 -13.31
C ASP A 66 2.15 -5.07 -14.11
N GLU A 67 2.83 -4.86 -15.24
CA GLU A 67 3.48 -5.94 -16.00
C GLU A 67 4.55 -6.66 -15.17
N PHE A 68 5.41 -5.90 -14.50
CA PHE A 68 6.46 -6.46 -13.66
C PHE A 68 5.88 -7.26 -12.49
N LEU A 69 4.86 -6.71 -11.81
CA LEU A 69 4.17 -7.40 -10.73
C LEU A 69 3.44 -8.64 -11.23
N ASN A 70 2.84 -8.60 -12.42
CA ASN A 70 2.18 -9.75 -13.00
C ASN A 70 3.15 -10.92 -13.20
N ASP A 71 4.31 -10.65 -13.80
CA ASP A 71 5.34 -11.65 -14.09
C ASP A 71 6.01 -12.17 -12.82
N ARG A 72 6.36 -11.28 -11.88
CA ARG A 72 7.25 -11.59 -10.76
C ARG A 72 6.52 -11.97 -9.48
N VAL A 73 5.26 -11.57 -9.34
CA VAL A 73 4.49 -11.73 -8.09
C VAL A 73 3.13 -12.37 -8.33
N PHE A 74 2.23 -11.74 -9.12
CA PHE A 74 0.84 -12.17 -9.23
C PHE A 74 0.71 -13.58 -9.81
N ARG A 75 1.32 -13.86 -10.97
CA ARG A 75 1.29 -15.20 -11.56
C ARG A 75 1.93 -16.25 -10.62
N PRO A 76 3.12 -16.02 -10.03
CA PRO A 76 3.71 -16.94 -9.05
C PRO A 76 2.84 -17.26 -7.83
N ILE A 77 2.06 -16.30 -7.32
CA ILE A 77 1.15 -16.51 -6.19
C ILE A 77 -0.26 -16.96 -6.59
N GLY A 78 -0.48 -17.18 -7.90
CA GLY A 78 -1.75 -17.69 -8.43
C GLY A 78 -2.87 -16.65 -8.46
N ILE A 79 -2.52 -15.38 -8.65
CA ILE A 79 -3.43 -14.34 -9.14
C ILE A 79 -3.40 -14.41 -10.66
N ARG A 80 -4.56 -14.62 -11.27
CA ARG A 80 -4.71 -14.75 -12.72
C ARG A 80 -4.86 -13.38 -13.37
N SER A 81 -4.57 -13.28 -14.67
CA SER A 81 -4.70 -12.03 -15.41
C SER A 81 -6.15 -11.53 -15.55
N ASP A 82 -7.14 -12.40 -15.36
CA ASP A 82 -8.57 -12.06 -15.31
C ASP A 82 -9.06 -11.70 -13.89
N ASP A 83 -8.22 -11.83 -12.86
CA ASP A 83 -8.56 -11.47 -11.49
C ASP A 83 -8.35 -9.97 -11.18
N TRP A 84 -7.75 -9.22 -12.10
CA TRP A 84 -7.44 -7.81 -11.88
C TRP A 84 -7.42 -6.97 -13.16
N THR A 85 -7.71 -5.69 -13.00
CA THR A 85 -7.41 -4.64 -13.97
C THR A 85 -6.76 -3.47 -13.25
N TRP A 86 -5.96 -2.69 -13.95
CA TRP A 86 -5.33 -1.51 -13.39
C TRP A 86 -5.52 -0.34 -14.34
N GLU A 87 -6.01 0.77 -13.82
CA GLU A 87 -6.14 2.01 -14.59
C GLU A 87 -4.77 2.56 -14.98
N HIS A 88 -4.65 2.98 -16.25
CA HIS A 88 -3.50 3.68 -16.79
C HIS A 88 -3.88 5.09 -17.22
N ARG A 89 -2.97 6.05 -17.04
CA ARG A 89 -3.01 7.38 -17.66
C ARG A 89 -1.64 7.77 -18.19
N GLU A 90 -1.60 8.49 -19.30
CA GLU A 90 -0.35 8.86 -19.99
C GLU A 90 0.59 7.64 -20.23
N GLY A 91 0.00 6.45 -20.39
CA GLY A 91 0.76 5.22 -20.56
C GLY A 91 1.44 4.69 -19.30
N PHE A 92 0.99 5.06 -18.09
CA PHE A 92 1.47 4.55 -16.80
C PHE A 92 0.33 4.05 -15.92
N ALA A 93 0.51 2.91 -15.27
CA ALA A 93 -0.39 2.42 -14.23
C ALA A 93 -0.41 3.37 -13.02
N LEU A 94 -1.59 3.61 -12.43
CA LEU A 94 -1.74 4.47 -11.25
C LEU A 94 -1.17 3.81 -9.98
N PRO A 95 -0.06 4.29 -9.39
CA PRO A 95 0.62 3.56 -8.32
C PRO A 95 -0.06 3.67 -6.94
N TYR A 96 -1.09 4.52 -6.80
CA TYR A 96 -1.79 4.80 -5.55
C TYR A 96 -3.29 4.40 -5.57
N SER A 97 -3.83 4.00 -6.72
CA SER A 97 -5.26 3.65 -6.89
C SER A 97 -5.49 2.87 -8.20
N GLY A 98 -6.76 2.69 -8.60
CA GLY A 98 -7.12 2.22 -9.94
C GLY A 98 -6.94 0.72 -10.19
N CYS A 99 -6.41 -0.03 -9.21
CA CYS A 99 -6.37 -1.49 -9.28
C CYS A 99 -7.70 -2.07 -8.77
N HIS A 100 -8.42 -2.73 -9.67
CA HIS A 100 -9.62 -3.49 -9.35
C HIS A 100 -9.24 -4.97 -9.29
N THR A 101 -9.59 -5.66 -8.20
CA THR A 101 -9.27 -7.08 -8.05
C THR A 101 -10.21 -7.76 -7.05
N THR A 102 -10.14 -9.09 -6.96
CA THR A 102 -10.94 -9.88 -6.02
C THR A 102 -10.35 -9.87 -4.61
N ALA A 103 -11.21 -10.04 -3.60
CA ALA A 103 -10.77 -10.20 -2.20
C ALA A 103 -9.80 -11.39 -2.05
N ARG A 104 -9.99 -12.43 -2.86
CA ARG A 104 -9.13 -13.61 -2.86
C ARG A 104 -7.72 -13.31 -3.36
N SER A 105 -7.58 -12.43 -4.35
CA SER A 105 -6.29 -11.97 -4.88
C SER A 105 -5.57 -11.08 -3.88
N LEU A 106 -6.28 -10.14 -3.23
CA LEU A 106 -5.72 -9.37 -2.12
C LEU A 106 -5.29 -10.27 -0.96
N GLY A 107 -6.05 -11.32 -0.66
CA GLY A 107 -5.69 -12.34 0.33
C GLY A 107 -4.36 -13.03 0.02
N ARG A 108 -4.06 -13.33 -1.25
CA ARG A 108 -2.76 -13.88 -1.66
C ARG A 108 -1.63 -12.90 -1.42
N ILE A 109 -1.84 -11.61 -1.69
CA ILE A 109 -0.87 -10.55 -1.40
C ILE A 109 -0.63 -10.48 0.11
N GLY A 110 -1.69 -10.46 0.92
CA GLY A 110 -1.59 -10.46 2.38
C GLY A 110 -0.83 -11.68 2.90
N LEU A 111 -1.12 -12.89 2.39
CA LEU A 111 -0.43 -14.12 2.75
C LEU A 111 1.05 -14.11 2.33
N LEU A 112 1.37 -13.56 1.15
CA LEU A 112 2.75 -13.39 0.71
C LEU A 112 3.53 -12.50 1.68
N VAL A 113 2.94 -11.39 2.15
CA VAL A 113 3.58 -10.49 3.09
C VAL A 113 3.67 -11.11 4.49
N LEU A 114 2.61 -11.78 4.95
CA LEU A 114 2.58 -12.53 6.21
C LEU A 114 3.72 -13.56 6.28
N HIS A 115 3.96 -14.29 5.19
CA HIS A 115 5.05 -15.27 5.08
C HIS A 115 6.36 -14.67 4.54
N HIS A 116 6.61 -13.39 4.84
CA HIS A 116 7.87 -12.70 4.58
C HIS A 116 8.36 -12.83 3.12
N GLY A 117 7.43 -12.81 2.16
CA GLY A 117 7.72 -12.82 0.73
C GLY A 117 7.98 -14.20 0.16
N LYS A 118 7.81 -15.25 0.97
CA LYS A 118 7.93 -16.63 0.56
C LYS A 118 6.56 -17.16 0.13
N TRP A 119 6.51 -17.79 -1.05
CA TRP A 119 5.32 -18.50 -1.54
C TRP A 119 5.69 -19.93 -1.87
N LYS A 120 5.14 -20.88 -1.12
CA LYS A 120 5.61 -22.28 -1.12
C LYS A 120 7.12 -22.30 -0.88
N ASP A 121 7.92 -22.88 -1.77
CA ASP A 121 9.38 -22.99 -1.63
C ASP A 121 10.15 -21.84 -2.28
N LYS A 122 9.48 -20.82 -2.83
CA LYS A 122 10.13 -19.72 -3.57
C LYS A 122 10.11 -18.43 -2.77
N GLN A 123 11.27 -17.79 -2.64
CA GLN A 123 11.38 -16.42 -2.16
C GLN A 123 11.12 -15.44 -3.31
N LEU A 124 9.95 -14.79 -3.32
CA LEU A 124 9.54 -13.86 -4.38
C LEU A 124 9.92 -12.41 -4.06
N VAL A 125 9.79 -12.02 -2.78
CA VAL A 125 10.16 -10.69 -2.28
C VAL A 125 11.15 -10.86 -1.14
N PRO A 126 12.29 -10.16 -1.07
CA PRO A 126 13.26 -10.35 0.01
C PRO A 126 12.63 -10.15 1.39
N ALA A 127 12.84 -11.10 2.31
CA ALA A 127 12.28 -11.02 3.67
C ALA A 127 12.74 -9.76 4.42
N ALA A 128 14.01 -9.37 4.25
CA ALA A 128 14.55 -8.13 4.82
C ALA A 128 13.84 -6.88 4.32
N TRP A 129 13.47 -6.84 3.02
CA TRP A 129 12.71 -5.72 2.46
C TRP A 129 11.31 -5.65 3.05
N LEU A 130 10.61 -6.78 3.19
CA LEU A 130 9.27 -6.76 3.77
C LEU A 130 9.29 -6.33 5.24
N ALA A 131 10.25 -6.82 6.02
CA ALA A 131 10.45 -6.40 7.40
C ALA A 131 10.70 -4.88 7.51
N GLU A 132 11.56 -4.33 6.65
CA GLU A 132 11.80 -2.88 6.58
C GLU A 132 10.54 -2.12 6.15
N SER A 133 9.79 -2.64 5.16
CA SER A 133 8.65 -1.94 4.56
C SER A 133 7.46 -1.75 5.50
N VAL A 134 7.24 -2.67 6.44
CA VAL A 134 6.11 -2.61 7.38
C VAL A 134 6.48 -1.92 8.70
N ALA A 135 7.78 -1.78 9.00
CA ALA A 135 8.27 -1.07 10.17
C ALA A 135 8.14 0.46 10.01
N PRO A 136 8.18 1.24 11.10
CA PRO A 136 8.24 2.70 11.02
C PRO A 136 9.41 3.16 10.12
N SER A 137 9.11 3.94 9.08
CA SER A 137 10.10 4.33 8.06
C SER A 137 10.77 5.68 8.33
N GLN A 138 10.24 6.44 9.29
CA GLN A 138 10.70 7.78 9.67
C GLN A 138 10.12 8.20 11.05
N GLU A 139 10.61 9.30 11.62
CA GLU A 139 10.21 9.78 12.96
C GLU A 139 8.96 10.68 13.01
N LEU A 140 8.59 11.32 11.89
CA LEU A 140 7.46 12.23 11.72
C LEU A 140 6.08 11.55 11.90
N ASN A 141 5.94 10.30 11.44
CA ASN A 141 4.78 9.45 11.63
C ASN A 141 5.24 8.00 11.84
N LYS A 142 5.40 7.62 13.11
CA LYS A 142 5.85 6.29 13.52
C LYS A 142 4.83 5.16 13.27
N SER A 143 3.65 5.49 12.75
CA SER A 143 2.60 4.51 12.39
C SER A 143 2.59 4.19 10.90
N TYR A 144 3.66 4.54 10.17
CA TYR A 144 3.75 4.39 8.72
C TYR A 144 5.13 3.88 8.27
N GLY A 145 5.12 2.84 7.44
CA GLY A 145 6.29 2.28 6.77
C GLY A 145 6.41 2.74 5.32
N TYR A 146 6.90 1.85 4.46
CA TYR A 146 6.90 2.06 3.01
C TYR A 146 5.58 1.56 2.41
N LEU A 147 4.60 2.46 2.31
CA LEU A 147 3.23 2.22 1.84
C LEU A 147 2.32 1.36 2.75
N TRP A 148 2.77 1.03 3.95
CA TRP A 148 2.02 0.30 4.97
C TRP A 148 1.73 1.16 6.19
N TRP A 149 0.49 1.14 6.68
CA TRP A 149 0.19 1.59 8.04
C TRP A 149 0.61 0.48 9.01
N ASN A 150 1.13 0.82 10.18
CA ASN A 150 1.50 -0.16 11.20
C ASN A 150 1.01 0.24 12.59
N ASN A 151 0.93 -0.76 13.47
CA ASN A 151 0.40 -0.61 14.81
C ASN A 151 1.47 -0.41 15.91
N THR A 152 2.71 -0.09 15.54
CA THR A 152 3.83 0.07 16.48
C THR A 152 3.54 1.12 17.56
N THR A 153 2.77 2.13 17.21
CA THR A 153 2.35 3.23 18.09
C THR A 153 1.01 2.97 18.80
N LYS A 154 0.43 1.78 18.64
CA LYS A 154 -0.95 1.43 19.06
C LYS A 154 -2.03 2.30 18.42
N LYS A 155 -1.82 2.67 17.14
CA LYS A 155 -2.82 3.38 16.31
C LYS A 155 -4.18 2.68 16.27
N TRP A 156 -4.20 1.35 16.35
CA TRP A 156 -5.38 0.52 16.52
C TRP A 156 -5.30 -0.17 17.89
N PRO A 157 -5.88 0.45 18.94
CA PRO A 157 -5.92 -0.13 20.27
C PRO A 157 -6.58 -1.53 20.27
N GLY A 158 -6.09 -2.45 21.09
CA GLY A 158 -6.59 -3.83 21.18
C GLY A 158 -6.11 -4.78 20.07
N VAL A 159 -5.55 -4.25 18.99
CA VAL A 159 -4.88 -5.02 17.93
C VAL A 159 -3.42 -5.26 18.32
N PRO A 160 -2.82 -6.43 18.01
CA PRO A 160 -1.39 -6.68 18.25
C PRO A 160 -0.47 -5.60 17.66
N ALA A 161 0.65 -5.31 18.33
CA ALA A 161 1.51 -4.17 18.00
C ALA A 161 2.28 -4.37 16.67
N GLU A 162 2.52 -5.63 16.30
CA GLU A 162 3.16 -6.03 15.06
C GLU A 162 2.20 -6.10 13.86
N ALA A 163 0.90 -5.80 14.07
CA ALA A 163 -0.06 -5.71 12.98
C ALA A 163 0.24 -4.53 12.05
N PHE A 164 -0.02 -4.74 10.77
CA PHE A 164 0.11 -3.70 9.74
C PHE A 164 -0.98 -3.86 8.68
N ALA A 165 -1.28 -2.78 7.98
CA ALA A 165 -2.36 -2.76 7.01
C ALA A 165 -2.09 -1.84 5.82
N ALA A 166 -2.56 -2.25 4.65
CA ALA A 166 -2.79 -1.36 3.52
C ALA A 166 -4.22 -0.83 3.65
N LEU A 167 -4.37 0.50 3.74
CA LEU A 167 -5.66 1.16 3.91
C LEU A 167 -6.01 1.95 2.65
N GLY A 168 -7.17 1.65 2.06
CA GLY A 168 -7.74 2.31 0.91
C GLY A 168 -9.04 3.03 1.24
N LYS A 169 -9.48 3.87 0.30
CA LYS A 169 -10.75 4.60 0.36
C LYS A 169 -11.91 3.64 0.65
N TRP A 170 -12.88 4.10 1.43
CA TRP A 170 -14.09 3.33 1.80
C TRP A 170 -13.82 2.03 2.58
N ASP A 171 -12.71 2.00 3.33
CA ASP A 171 -12.26 0.85 4.12
C ASP A 171 -12.02 -0.42 3.27
N ASN A 172 -11.52 -0.24 2.06
CA ASN A 172 -10.89 -1.32 1.33
C ASN A 172 -9.52 -1.56 1.98
N ASN A 173 -9.31 -2.70 2.64
CA ASN A 173 -8.09 -2.94 3.41
C ASN A 173 -7.58 -4.38 3.34
N ILE A 174 -6.26 -4.49 3.53
CA ILE A 174 -5.54 -5.72 3.82
C ILE A 174 -4.95 -5.53 5.22
N LEU A 175 -5.50 -6.19 6.23
CA LEU A 175 -4.89 -6.27 7.56
C LEU A 175 -4.09 -7.57 7.66
N VAL A 176 -2.87 -7.49 8.17
CA VAL A 176 -2.01 -8.64 8.45
C VAL A 176 -1.64 -8.61 9.93
N VAL A 177 -1.84 -9.72 10.62
CA VAL A 177 -1.53 -9.88 12.05
C VAL A 177 -0.65 -11.12 12.25
N PRO A 178 0.70 -10.94 12.21
CA PRO A 178 1.64 -12.05 12.29
C PRO A 178 1.47 -12.97 13.50
N SER A 179 1.23 -12.43 14.70
CA SER A 179 1.06 -13.27 15.91
C SER A 179 -0.16 -14.18 15.89
N LEU A 180 -1.11 -13.93 14.98
CA LEU A 180 -2.34 -14.71 14.83
C LEU A 180 -2.38 -15.52 13.54
N ASP A 181 -1.30 -15.54 12.74
CA ASP A 181 -1.26 -16.11 11.39
C ASP A 181 -2.48 -15.69 10.53
N LEU A 182 -2.83 -14.40 10.63
CA LEU A 182 -4.11 -13.88 10.17
C LEU A 182 -3.94 -12.82 9.08
N VAL A 183 -4.72 -12.99 8.00
CA VAL A 183 -4.96 -11.97 6.97
C VAL A 183 -6.46 -11.68 6.89
N VAL A 184 -6.83 -10.40 6.96
CA VAL A 184 -8.22 -9.95 6.83
C VAL A 184 -8.32 -9.05 5.62
N ILE A 185 -9.23 -9.39 4.71
CA ILE A 185 -9.54 -8.59 3.54
C ILE A 185 -10.94 -8.01 3.69
N ARG A 186 -11.03 -6.69 3.59
CA ARG A 186 -12.31 -5.99 3.44
C ARG A 186 -12.32 -5.26 2.12
N GLN A 187 -13.38 -5.44 1.34
CA GLN A 187 -13.66 -4.64 0.16
C GLN A 187 -15.06 -4.03 0.28
N SER A 188 -15.22 -2.80 -0.19
CA SER A 188 -16.48 -2.07 -0.14
C SER A 188 -16.54 -1.03 -1.24
N ASP A 189 -17.69 -0.92 -1.87
CA ASP A 189 -18.09 0.16 -2.79
C ASP A 189 -18.83 1.30 -2.06
N LEU A 190 -19.17 1.10 -0.79
CA LEU A 190 -19.87 2.07 0.05
C LEU A 190 -18.94 2.71 1.06
N ALA A 191 -19.14 4.02 1.26
CA ALA A 191 -18.53 4.73 2.38
C ALA A 191 -18.95 4.07 3.71
N PRO A 192 -18.05 4.00 4.70
CA PRO A 192 -18.36 3.44 6.00
C PRO A 192 -19.50 4.22 6.65
N ALA A 193 -20.36 3.51 7.41
CA ALA A 193 -21.43 4.14 8.16
C ALA A 193 -20.88 5.20 9.13
N LYS A 194 -21.67 6.23 9.42
CA LYS A 194 -21.29 7.26 10.38
C LYS A 194 -20.95 6.61 11.73
N GLY A 195 -19.78 6.94 12.28
CA GLY A 195 -19.29 6.37 13.53
C GLY A 195 -18.51 5.06 13.38
N HIS A 196 -18.35 4.52 12.16
CA HIS A 196 -17.45 3.39 11.94
C HIS A 196 -16.01 3.74 12.31
N GLN A 197 -15.41 2.91 13.17
CA GLN A 197 -13.99 3.00 13.51
C GLN A 197 -13.28 1.72 13.05
N ILE A 198 -12.35 1.87 12.11
CA ILE A 198 -11.58 0.73 11.59
C ILE A 198 -10.81 -0.01 12.71
N ALA A 199 -10.38 0.71 13.76
CA ALA A 199 -9.72 0.12 14.92
C ALA A 199 -10.63 -0.88 15.67
N GLU A 200 -11.91 -0.54 15.88
CA GLU A 200 -12.88 -1.43 16.52
C GLU A 200 -13.14 -2.67 15.67
N TYR A 201 -13.26 -2.49 14.35
CA TYR A 201 -13.39 -3.61 13.42
C TYR A 201 -12.18 -4.56 13.47
N PHE A 202 -10.97 -4.01 13.41
CA PHE A 202 -9.74 -4.80 13.50
C PHE A 202 -9.63 -5.54 14.83
N GLN A 203 -9.98 -4.88 15.95
CA GLN A 203 -9.98 -5.50 17.26
C GLN A 203 -10.98 -6.67 17.33
N LEU A 204 -12.22 -6.46 16.89
CA LEU A 204 -13.25 -7.52 16.88
C LEU A 204 -12.82 -8.75 16.08
N VAL A 205 -12.16 -8.56 14.94
CA VAL A 205 -11.65 -9.67 14.13
C VAL A 205 -10.48 -10.37 14.83
N CYS A 206 -9.55 -9.64 15.46
CA CYS A 206 -8.48 -10.26 16.23
C CYS A 206 -9.01 -11.04 17.44
N ASP A 207 -10.04 -10.53 18.11
CA ASP A 207 -10.61 -11.17 19.29
C ASP A 207 -11.47 -12.40 18.96
N SER A 208 -11.99 -12.50 17.73
CA SER A 208 -12.77 -13.67 17.29
C SER A 208 -11.92 -14.90 17.03
N VAL A 209 -10.65 -14.72 16.62
CA VAL A 209 -9.70 -15.83 16.37
C VAL A 209 -8.89 -16.22 17.60
N LYS A 210 -8.85 -15.37 18.64
CA LYS A 210 -8.16 -15.64 19.91
C LYS A 210 -8.96 -16.51 20.89
N LYS A 211 -10.24 -16.77 20.62
CA LYS A 211 -11.09 -17.61 21.48
C LYS A 211 -10.77 -19.10 21.24
N PRO A 212 -10.71 -19.89 22.32
CA PRO A 212 -9.80 -21.04 22.50
C PRO A 212 -10.02 -22.22 21.56
#